data_AF-A0A4Y2N248-F1
#
_entry.id   AF-A0A4Y2N248-F1
#
_cell.length_a   1.000
_cell.length_b   1.000
_cell.length_c   1.000
_cell.angle_alpha   90.00
_cell.angle_beta   90.00
_cell.angle_gamma   90.00
#
_symmetry.space_group_name_H-M   'P 1'
#
loop_
_entity.id
_entity.type
_entity.pdbx_description
1 polymer ?
#
loop_
_entity_poly.entity_id
_entity_poly.type
_entity_poly.pdbx_seq_one_letter_code
_entity_poly.pdbx_strand_id
1 'polypeptide(L)'
;MCPSTIKNLFTDSTGELYLLFVHGQLALLNKAILGMEKDNTTAFEVAEAHKALKRNPTERKASNFIPMGAKNIYRNLDEQVRNSVKEEFDGFYERCIAYLDLWRIVLETLNSFHG
;
A
#
# COMPACT_ATOMS: atom_id res chain seq x y z
N MET A 1 -5.11 19.70 10.25
CA MET A 1 -4.57 18.58 11.05
C MET A 1 -4.01 19.17 12.33
N CYS A 2 -4.48 18.74 13.50
CA CYS A 2 -4.00 19.31 14.77
C CYS A 2 -2.58 18.80 15.09
N PRO A 3 -1.62 19.64 15.51
CA PRO A 3 -0.28 19.18 15.88
C PRO A 3 -0.26 18.09 16.95
N SER A 4 -1.26 18.06 17.85
CA SER A 4 -1.38 17.02 18.87
C SER A 4 -1.70 15.64 18.29
N THR A 5 -2.42 15.56 17.18
CA THR A 5 -2.73 14.27 16.53
C THR A 5 -1.46 13.59 16.02
N ILE A 6 -0.56 14.36 15.39
CA ILE A 6 0.73 13.85 14.93
C ILE A 6 1.58 13.45 16.13
N LYS A 7 1.61 14.26 17.20
CA LYS A 7 2.35 13.93 18.42
C LYS A 7 1.87 12.62 19.04
N ASN A 8 0.57 12.41 19.12
CA ASN A 8 -0.05 11.21 19.69
C ASN A 8 0.13 9.97 18.81
N LEU A 9 0.35 10.13 17.50
CA LEU A 9 0.69 9.00 16.63
C LEU A 9 2.00 8.30 17.06
N PHE A 10 2.89 8.99 17.77
CA PHE A 10 4.17 8.44 18.21
C PHE A 10 4.19 8.09 19.71
N THR A 11 3.05 8.10 20.40
CA THR A 11 3.01 7.89 21.86
C THR A 11 2.76 6.44 22.27
N ASP A 12 2.31 5.57 21.37
CA ASP A 12 2.07 4.16 21.66
C ASP A 12 2.57 3.23 20.54
N SER A 13 2.70 1.95 20.90
CA SER A 13 3.20 0.91 20.01
C SER A 13 2.30 0.65 18.79
N THR A 14 1.00 0.94 18.89
CA THR A 14 0.08 0.82 17.76
C THR A 14 0.40 1.89 16.72
N GLY A 15 0.65 3.14 17.14
CA GLY A 15 1.08 4.21 16.25
C GLY A 15 2.38 3.90 15.49
N GLU A 16 3.38 3.33 16.16
CA GLU A 16 4.62 2.85 15.52
C GLU A 16 4.34 1.73 14.51
N LEU A 17 3.46 0.79 14.86
CA LEU A 17 3.03 -0.29 13.97
C LEU A 17 2.39 0.25 12.68
N TYR A 18 1.48 1.22 12.78
CA TYR A 18 0.87 1.88 11.62
C TYR A 18 1.91 2.60 10.77
N LEU A 19 2.86 3.30 11.39
CA LEU A 19 3.91 3.99 10.66
C LEU A 19 4.76 3.02 9.83
N LEU A 20 5.21 1.92 10.46
CA LEU A 20 5.98 0.88 9.79
C LEU A 20 5.20 0.19 8.67
N PHE A 21 3.89 0.01 8.88
CA PHE A 21 2.98 -0.48 7.85
C PHE A 21 2.92 0.47 6.66
N VAL A 22 2.53 1.73 6.88
CA VAL A 22 2.37 2.74 5.82
C VAL A 22 3.69 2.95 5.09
N HIS A 23 4.82 3.06 5.80
CA HIS A 23 6.13 3.20 5.18
C HIS A 23 6.46 2.00 4.26
N GLY A 24 6.11 0.79 4.66
CA GLY A 24 6.29 -0.41 3.84
C GLY A 24 5.47 -0.39 2.55
N GLN A 25 4.25 0.17 2.57
CA GLN A 25 3.41 0.29 1.38
C GLN A 25 3.86 1.45 0.48
N LEU A 26 4.22 2.60 1.07
CA LEU A 26 4.74 3.76 0.34
C LEU A 26 6.02 3.42 -0.43
N ALA A 27 6.93 2.64 0.16
CA ALA A 27 8.15 2.21 -0.53
C ALA A 27 7.87 1.42 -1.83
N LEU A 28 6.80 0.61 -1.85
CA LEU A 28 6.42 -0.18 -3.03
C LEU A 28 5.75 0.68 -4.09
N LEU A 29 4.82 1.53 -3.67
CA LEU A 29 4.15 2.48 -4.56
C LEU A 29 5.19 3.39 -5.23
N ASN A 30 6.09 3.98 -4.43
CA ASN A 30 7.14 4.85 -4.92
C ASN A 30 8.07 4.13 -5.89
N LYS A 31 8.49 2.89 -5.58
CA LYS A 31 9.32 2.09 -6.49
C LYS A 31 8.63 1.84 -7.84
N ALA A 32 7.33 1.55 -7.83
CA ALA A 32 6.58 1.31 -9.06
C ALA A 32 6.37 2.60 -9.87
N ILE A 33 6.01 3.71 -9.21
CA ILE A 33 5.83 5.02 -9.85
C ILE A 33 7.14 5.46 -10.52
N LEU A 34 8.27 5.40 -9.81
CA LEU A 34 9.58 5.73 -10.38
C LEU A 34 9.95 4.83 -11.57
N GLY A 35 9.49 3.58 -11.58
CA GLY A 35 9.68 2.67 -12.71
C GLY A 35 8.83 3.04 -13.92
N MET A 36 7.59 3.50 -13.70
CA MET A 36 6.66 3.91 -14.75
C MET A 36 7.00 5.29 -15.34
N GLU A 37 7.49 6.22 -14.52
CA GLU A 37 7.77 7.60 -14.90
C GLU A 37 9.16 7.80 -15.52
N LYS A 38 9.95 6.73 -15.64
CA LYS A 38 11.29 6.81 -16.22
C LYS A 38 11.22 7.23 -17.70
N ASP A 39 12.21 8.00 -18.14
CA ASP A 39 12.36 8.38 -19.56
C ASP A 39 12.36 7.16 -20.49
N ASN A 40 11.68 7.30 -21.63
CA ASN A 40 11.52 6.27 -22.67
C ASN A 40 10.78 4.99 -22.23
N THR A 41 10.08 5.00 -21.10
CA THR A 41 9.22 3.88 -20.70
C THR A 41 8.07 3.75 -21.68
N THR A 42 7.86 2.53 -22.20
CA THR A 42 6.77 2.23 -23.12
C THR A 42 5.44 2.02 -22.38
N ALA A 43 4.32 2.22 -23.06
CA ALA A 43 2.99 1.94 -22.50
C ALA A 43 2.86 0.48 -22.02
N PHE A 44 3.52 -0.47 -22.70
CA PHE A 44 3.56 -1.87 -22.28
C PHE A 44 4.30 -2.06 -20.95
N GLU A 45 5.47 -1.44 -20.78
CA GLU A 45 6.23 -1.48 -19.53
C GLU A 45 5.45 -0.85 -18.37
N VAL A 46 4.73 0.25 -18.62
CA VAL A 46 3.84 0.86 -17.62
C VAL A 46 2.73 -0.12 -17.22
N ALA A 47 2.10 -0.80 -18.18
CA ALA A 47 1.04 -1.78 -17.92
C ALA A 47 1.54 -2.99 -17.10
N GLU A 48 2.72 -3.53 -17.42
CA GLU A 48 3.32 -4.63 -16.66
C GLU A 48 3.75 -4.19 -15.25
N ALA A 49 4.31 -2.99 -15.10
CA ALA A 49 4.63 -2.41 -13.80
C ALA A 49 3.37 -2.23 -12.94
N HIS A 50 2.24 -1.82 -13.55
CA HIS A 50 0.96 -1.64 -12.87
C HIS A 50 0.40 -2.97 -12.38
N LYS A 51 0.42 -3.98 -13.24
CA LYS A 51 0.01 -5.35 -12.92
C LYS A 51 0.86 -5.93 -11.78
N ALA A 52 2.19 -5.74 -11.83
CA ALA A 52 3.09 -6.16 -10.77
C ALA A 52 2.85 -5.41 -9.45
N LEU A 53 2.54 -4.11 -9.54
CA LEU A 53 2.18 -3.30 -8.37
C LEU A 53 0.88 -3.79 -7.75
N LYS A 54 -0.16 -4.09 -8.52
CA LYS A 54 -1.46 -4.60 -8.02
C LYS A 54 -1.35 -6.00 -7.39
N ARG A 55 -0.47 -6.85 -7.92
CA ARG A 55 -0.24 -8.20 -7.37
C ARG A 55 0.22 -8.15 -5.90
N ASN A 56 1.10 -7.21 -5.56
CA ASN A 56 1.65 -7.08 -4.20
C ASN A 56 0.59 -6.90 -3.09
N PRO A 57 -0.27 -5.86 -3.09
CA PRO A 57 -1.30 -5.70 -2.07
C PRO A 57 -2.33 -6.84 -2.09
N THR A 58 -2.58 -7.45 -3.25
CA THR A 58 -3.47 -8.62 -3.38
C THR A 58 -2.93 -9.83 -2.60
N GLU A 59 -1.68 -10.21 -2.84
CA GLU A 59 -1.02 -11.33 -2.14
C GLU A 59 -0.81 -11.02 -0.64
N ARG A 60 -0.48 -9.78 -0.31
CA ARG A 60 -0.31 -9.33 1.07
C ARG A 60 -1.60 -9.39 1.87
N LYS A 61 -2.72 -8.98 1.29
CA LYS A 61 -4.04 -9.13 1.89
C LYS A 61 -4.35 -10.61 2.12
N ALA A 62 -4.23 -11.43 1.08
CA ALA A 62 -4.52 -12.88 1.17
C ALA A 62 -3.69 -13.60 2.24
N SER A 63 -2.48 -13.12 2.52
CA SER A 63 -1.56 -13.69 3.51
C SER A 63 -1.60 -13.01 4.89
N ASN A 64 -2.48 -12.03 5.12
CA ASN A 64 -2.50 -11.19 6.33
C ASN A 64 -1.11 -10.63 6.65
N PHE A 65 -0.42 -10.12 5.62
CA PHE A 65 0.97 -9.74 5.70
C PHE A 65 1.22 -8.60 6.70
N ILE A 66 2.16 -8.85 7.61
CA ILE A 66 2.73 -7.85 8.52
C ILE A 66 4.20 -7.57 8.11
N PRO A 67 4.58 -6.31 7.86
CA PRO A 67 5.95 -5.96 7.52
C PRO A 67 6.95 -6.42 8.58
N MET A 68 8.18 -6.75 8.16
CA MET A 68 9.18 -7.30 9.08
C MET A 68 9.46 -6.37 10.27
N GLY A 69 9.61 -5.06 10.02
CA GLY A 69 9.81 -4.08 11.10
C GLY A 69 8.65 -4.02 12.09
N ALA A 70 7.44 -4.32 11.64
CA ALA A 70 6.21 -4.30 12.42
C ALA A 70 5.90 -5.62 13.16
N LYS A 71 6.55 -6.74 12.79
CA LYS A 71 6.17 -8.07 13.28
C LYS A 71 6.26 -8.22 14.79
N ASN A 72 7.31 -7.70 15.42
CA ASN A 72 7.50 -7.83 16.86
C ASN A 72 6.44 -7.05 17.63
N ILE A 73 6.14 -5.83 17.19
CA ILE A 73 5.10 -5.00 17.79
C ILE A 73 3.73 -5.70 17.66
N TYR A 74 3.37 -6.14 16.46
CA TYR A 74 2.10 -6.82 16.20
C TYR A 74 1.91 -8.08 17.06
N ARG A 75 2.97 -8.88 17.26
CA ARG A 75 2.93 -10.09 18.10
C ARG A 75 2.71 -9.81 19.58
N ASN A 76 3.07 -8.62 20.04
CA ASN A 76 2.96 -8.22 21.44
C ASN A 76 1.67 -7.44 21.75
N LEU A 77 0.83 -7.17 20.74
CA LEU A 77 -0.48 -6.56 20.95
C LEU A 77 -1.45 -7.53 21.60
N ASP A 78 -2.32 -6.99 22.45
CA ASP A 78 -3.52 -7.67 22.92
C ASP A 78 -4.38 -8.16 21.75
N GLU A 79 -5.05 -9.29 21.94
CA GLU A 79 -5.82 -9.94 20.86
C GLU A 79 -6.89 -9.02 20.26
N GLN A 80 -7.60 -8.25 21.09
CA GLN A 80 -8.61 -7.31 20.63
C GLN A 80 -8.00 -6.21 19.75
N VAL A 81 -6.87 -5.62 20.17
CA VAL A 81 -6.17 -4.57 19.42
C VAL A 81 -5.62 -5.14 18.11
N ARG A 82 -5.05 -6.34 18.16
CA ARG A 82 -4.53 -7.06 16.99
C ARG A 82 -5.60 -7.32 15.95
N ASN A 83 -6.80 -7.73 16.36
CA ASN A 83 -7.92 -7.96 15.47
C ASN A 83 -8.38 -6.64 14.80
N SER A 84 -8.47 -5.56 15.56
CA SER A 84 -8.78 -4.22 15.02
C SER A 84 -7.74 -3.77 13.98
N VAL A 85 -6.46 -3.90 14.29
CA VAL A 85 -5.37 -3.55 13.36
C VAL A 85 -5.45 -4.38 12.08
N LYS A 86 -5.74 -5.67 12.20
CA LYS A 86 -5.88 -6.56 11.06
C LYS A 86 -7.01 -6.11 10.14
N GLU A 87 -8.18 -5.80 10.68
CA GLU A 87 -9.32 -5.28 9.91
C GLU A 87 -8.98 -3.98 9.18
N GLU A 88 -8.26 -3.07 9.86
CA GLU A 88 -7.83 -1.83 9.25
C GLU A 88 -6.81 -2.02 8.13
N PHE A 89 -5.86 -2.96 8.29
CA PHE A 89 -4.88 -3.31 7.26
C PHE A 89 -5.55 -3.99 6.05
N ASP A 90 -6.51 -4.88 6.27
CA ASP A 90 -7.30 -5.49 5.20
C ASP A 90 -8.09 -4.43 4.43
N GLY A 91 -8.74 -3.51 5.15
CA GLY A 91 -9.44 -2.38 4.54
C GLY A 91 -8.50 -1.45 3.76
N PHE A 92 -7.26 -1.24 4.22
CA PHE A 92 -6.25 -0.52 3.46
C PHE A 92 -5.94 -1.22 2.14
N TYR A 93 -5.68 -2.54 2.16
CA TYR A 93 -5.36 -3.28 0.94
C TYR A 93 -6.53 -3.29 -0.04
N GLU A 94 -7.78 -3.43 0.43
CA GLU A 94 -8.98 -3.32 -0.41
C GLU A 94 -9.05 -1.98 -1.14
N ARG A 95 -8.90 -0.88 -0.40
CA ARG A 95 -8.92 0.47 -0.99
C ARG A 95 -7.75 0.67 -1.95
N CYS A 96 -6.56 0.17 -1.61
CA CYS A 96 -5.38 0.26 -2.47
C CYS A 96 -5.59 -0.50 -3.79
N ILE A 97 -6.11 -1.73 -3.74
CA ILE A 97 -6.43 -2.53 -4.93
C ILE A 97 -7.49 -1.83 -5.79
N ALA A 98 -8.56 -1.33 -5.18
CA ALA A 98 -9.61 -0.59 -5.89
C ALA A 98 -9.05 0.67 -6.57
N TYR A 99 -8.17 1.40 -5.90
CA TYR A 99 -7.53 2.59 -6.46
C TYR A 99 -6.61 2.23 -7.65
N LEU A 100 -5.85 1.14 -7.56
CA LEU A 100 -5.06 0.64 -8.68
C LEU A 100 -5.94 0.17 -9.85
N ASP A 101 -7.13 -0.37 -9.59
CA ASP A 101 -8.07 -0.70 -10.66
C ASP A 101 -8.55 0.54 -11.42
N LEU A 102 -8.74 1.67 -10.74
CA LEU A 102 -9.05 2.94 -11.39
C LEU A 102 -7.90 3.42 -12.29
N TRP A 103 -6.65 3.26 -11.86
CA TRP A 103 -5.47 3.61 -12.69
C TRP A 103 -5.44 2.83 -14.00
N ARG A 104 -5.80 1.54 -13.97
CA ARG A 104 -5.86 0.70 -15.17
C ARG A 104 -6.85 1.27 -16.20
N ILE A 105 -8.04 1.69 -15.76
CA ILE A 105 -9.06 2.25 -16.65
C ILE A 105 -8.51 3.49 -17.38
N VAL A 106 -7.78 4.35 -16.67
CA VAL A 106 -7.14 5.53 -17.27
C VAL A 106 -6.08 5.12 -18.30
N LEU A 107 -5.24 4.13 -18.00
CA LEU A 107 -4.22 3.63 -18.92
C LEU A 107 -4.82 3.00 -20.18
N GLU A 108 -5.85 2.18 -20.05
CA GLU A 108 -6.57 1.56 -21.17
C GLU A 108 -7.24 2.63 -22.05
N THR A 109 -7.84 3.63 -21.43
CA THR A 109 -8.46 4.77 -22.11
C THR A 109 -7.43 5.55 -22.94
N LEU A 110 -6.27 5.91 -22.36
CA LEU A 110 -5.19 6.62 -23.07
C LEU A 110 -4.62 5.83 -24.26
N ASN A 111 -4.52 4.50 -24.12
CA ASN A 111 -4.06 3.62 -25.20
C ASN A 111 -5.06 3.55 -26.35
N SER A 112 -6.36 3.66 -26.08
CA SER A 112 -7.41 3.68 -27.12
C SER A 112 -7.47 4.97 -27.94
N PHE A 113 -6.92 6.08 -27.43
CA PHE A 113 -6.87 7.38 -28.11
C PHE A 113 -5.69 7.53 -29.09
N HIS A 114 -4.74 6.60 -29.08
CA HIS A 114 -3.60 6.56 -30.02
C HIS A 114 -3.82 5.55 -31.17
N GLY A 115 -5.05 5.05 -31.33
CA GLY A 115 -5.48 4.20 -32.45
C GLY A 115 -6.05 4.99 -33.62
#